data_AF-A0A139SMC6-F1
#
_entry.id   AF-A0A139SMC6-F1
#
_cell.length_a   1.000
_cell.length_b   1.000
_cell.length_c   1.000
_cell.angle_alpha   90.00
_cell.angle_beta   90.00
_cell.angle_gamma   90.00
#
_symmetry.space_group_name_H-M   'P 1'
#
loop_
_entity.id
_entity.type
_entity.pdbx_description
1 polymer ?
#
loop_
_entity_poly.entity_id
_entity_poly.type
_entity_poly.pdbx_seq_one_letter_code
_entity_poly.pdbx_strand_id
1 'polypeptide(L)'
;MSRQPAPEKPAPVVCEIRSSHASEAGILSEIAKTCARELAQPLLVKTVPSGQRAQDPLITLQLPVEMAATQHEVWCLACRLACFCPSARVSVFVSATELFTKTKAKSTTGTAAPKRRPSRPARSSHSNRQRKAA
;
A
#
# COMPACT_ATOMS: atom_id res chain seq x y z
N MET A 1 -21.85 -7.27 -33.68
CA MET A 1 -21.62 -5.90 -33.15
C MET A 1 -21.25 -6.02 -31.68
N SER A 2 -19.96 -6.09 -31.37
CA SER A 2 -19.49 -6.15 -29.99
C SER A 2 -19.68 -4.78 -29.34
N ARG A 3 -20.53 -4.69 -28.31
CA ARG A 3 -20.65 -3.48 -27.50
C ARG A 3 -19.33 -3.31 -26.74
N GLN A 4 -18.54 -2.30 -27.09
CA GLN A 4 -17.45 -1.88 -26.22
C GLN A 4 -18.06 -1.29 -24.94
N PRO A 5 -17.64 -1.74 -23.76
CA PRO A 5 -18.04 -1.10 -22.51
C PRO A 5 -17.57 0.36 -22.52
N ALA A 6 -18.41 1.26 -22.03
CA ALA A 6 -18.08 2.69 -21.91
C ALA A 6 -16.80 2.87 -21.08
N PRO A 7 -15.98 3.91 -21.33
CA PRO A 7 -14.81 4.19 -20.52
C PRO A 7 -15.25 4.50 -19.09
N GLU A 8 -15.03 3.54 -18.19
CA GLU A 8 -15.23 3.76 -16.76
C GLU A 8 -14.22 4.82 -16.31
N LYS A 9 -14.72 5.90 -15.71
CA LYS A 9 -13.85 6.97 -15.20
C LYS A 9 -12.90 6.36 -14.17
N PRO A 10 -11.58 6.61 -14.26
CA PRO A 10 -10.63 6.07 -13.31
C PRO A 10 -11.00 6.52 -11.89
N ALA A 11 -11.02 5.55 -10.97
CA ALA A 11 -11.31 5.80 -9.57
C ALA A 11 -10.30 6.81 -8.98
N PRO A 12 -10.72 7.68 -8.05
CA PRO A 12 -9.82 8.67 -7.46
C PRO A 12 -8.77 8.01 -6.56
N VAL A 13 -7.54 8.54 -6.61
CA VAL A 13 -6.48 8.24 -5.64
C VAL A 13 -6.90 8.85 -4.30
N VAL A 14 -6.79 8.10 -3.21
CA VAL A 14 -7.03 8.65 -1.87
C VAL A 14 -5.71 9.15 -1.32
N CYS A 15 -5.63 10.43 -0.98
CA CYS A 15 -4.48 11.06 -0.35
C CYS A 15 -4.80 11.30 1.13
N GLU A 16 -4.15 10.57 2.01
CA GLU A 16 -4.25 10.78 3.47
C GLU A 16 -3.09 11.66 3.95
N ILE A 17 -3.41 12.75 4.62
CA ILE A 17 -2.44 13.69 5.19
C ILE A 17 -2.54 13.64 6.71
N ARG A 18 -1.43 13.32 7.37
CA ARG A 18 -1.29 13.34 8.82
C ARG A 18 -0.36 14.45 9.23
N SER A 19 -0.85 15.35 10.09
CA SER A 19 -0.04 16.41 10.69
C SER A 19 -0.59 16.76 12.08
N SER A 20 0.29 17.24 12.96
CA SER A 20 -0.04 17.75 14.29
C SER A 20 -0.61 19.17 14.22
N HIS A 21 -0.48 19.85 13.08
CA HIS A 21 -0.89 21.24 12.89
C HIS A 21 -1.93 21.33 11.76
N ALA A 22 -3.12 21.83 12.09
CA ALA A 22 -4.21 21.97 11.11
C ALA A 22 -3.86 22.91 9.95
N SER A 23 -3.08 23.97 10.21
CA SER A 23 -2.60 24.90 9.18
C SER A 23 -1.66 24.21 8.18
N GLU A 24 -0.72 23.41 8.67
CA GLU A 24 0.19 22.64 7.83
C GLU A 24 -0.57 21.60 7.00
N ALA A 25 -1.51 20.86 7.61
CA ALA A 25 -2.37 19.93 6.88
C ALA A 25 -3.16 20.63 5.76
N GLY A 26 -3.63 21.85 6.00
CA GLY A 26 -4.31 22.68 5.00
C GLY A 26 -3.41 23.04 3.82
N ILE A 27 -2.18 23.49 4.09
CA ILE A 27 -1.20 23.82 3.04
C ILE A 27 -0.86 22.57 2.21
N LEU A 28 -0.56 21.45 2.86
CA LEU A 28 -0.25 20.19 2.16
C LEU A 28 -1.43 19.69 1.31
N SER A 29 -2.67 19.88 1.79
CA SER A 29 -3.88 19.55 1.04
C SER A 29 -4.00 20.35 -0.25
N GLU A 30 -3.74 21.66 -0.21
CA GLU A 30 -3.78 22.51 -1.41
C GLU A 30 -2.65 22.20 -2.39
N ILE A 31 -1.44 21.91 -1.90
CA ILE A 31 -0.33 21.45 -2.75
C ILE A 31 -0.71 20.13 -3.44
N ALA A 32 -1.28 19.17 -2.71
CA ALA A 32 -1.67 17.89 -3.26
C ALA A 32 -2.76 18.00 -4.34
N LYS A 33 -3.79 18.83 -4.09
CA LYS A 33 -4.84 19.11 -5.09
C LYS A 33 -4.28 19.78 -6.34
N THR A 34 -3.34 20.70 -6.18
CA THR A 34 -2.70 21.41 -7.30
C THR A 34 -1.88 20.44 -8.15
N CYS A 35 -1.02 19.64 -7.52
CA CYS A 35 -0.22 18.63 -8.21
C CYS A 35 -1.08 17.61 -8.96
N ALA A 36 -2.18 17.14 -8.34
CA ALA A 36 -3.10 16.20 -8.97
C ALA A 36 -3.84 16.80 -10.16
N ARG A 37 -4.27 18.07 -10.06
CA ARG A 37 -4.92 18.79 -11.16
C ARG A 37 -4.00 18.94 -12.37
N GLU A 38 -2.74 19.29 -12.14
CA GLU A 38 -1.75 19.44 -13.22
C GLU A 38 -1.46 18.13 -13.96
N LEU A 39 -1.62 16.99 -13.29
CA LEU A 39 -1.45 15.66 -13.87
C LEU A 39 -2.78 15.05 -14.35
N ALA A 40 -3.88 15.80 -14.31
CA ALA A 40 -5.23 15.31 -14.58
C ALA A 40 -5.61 14.04 -13.79
N GLN A 41 -5.00 13.83 -12.61
CA GLN A 41 -5.26 12.69 -11.74
C GLN A 41 -6.41 13.01 -10.78
N PRO A 42 -7.51 12.25 -10.76
CA PRO A 42 -8.55 12.44 -9.76
C PRO A 42 -8.02 12.11 -8.36
N LEU A 43 -8.18 13.04 -7.41
CA LEU A 43 -7.64 12.95 -6.05
C LEU A 43 -8.72 13.23 -5.00
N LEU A 44 -8.83 12.37 -3.99
CA LEU A 44 -9.62 12.59 -2.79
C LEU A 44 -8.70 12.82 -1.60
N VAL A 45 -8.67 14.02 -1.05
CA VAL A 45 -7.82 14.34 0.11
C VAL A 45 -8.56 14.12 1.42
N LYS A 46 -7.91 13.42 2.37
CA LYS A 46 -8.37 13.19 3.74
C LYS A 46 -7.31 13.67 4.71
N THR A 47 -7.65 14.61 5.57
CA THR A 47 -6.76 15.08 6.64
C THR A 47 -7.10 14.34 7.93
N VAL A 48 -6.10 13.70 8.54
CA VAL A 48 -6.22 12.97 9.79
C VAL A 48 -5.31 13.64 10.83
N PRO A 49 -5.84 14.16 11.94
CA PRO A 49 -5.00 14.73 12.99
C PRO A 49 -4.03 13.67 13.51
N SER A 50 -2.73 13.98 13.54
CA SER A 50 -1.78 13.17 14.29
C SER A 50 -1.72 13.64 15.74
N GLY A 51 -1.54 12.71 16.69
CA GLY A 51 -1.41 13.07 18.10
C GLY A 51 -0.26 14.04 18.37
N GLN A 52 -0.19 14.61 19.58
CA GLN A 52 0.75 15.68 19.97
C GLN A 52 2.25 15.35 19.87
N ARG A 53 2.63 14.14 19.47
CA ARG A 53 4.04 13.81 19.29
C ARG A 53 4.50 14.45 17.99
N ALA A 54 5.46 15.38 18.08
CA ALA A 54 6.11 16.00 16.93
C ALA A 54 6.67 14.90 16.02
N GLN A 55 5.95 14.63 14.93
CA GLN A 55 6.38 13.81 13.82
C GLN A 55 6.25 14.67 12.59
N ASP A 56 7.20 14.51 11.68
CA ASP A 56 7.12 15.13 10.36
C ASP A 56 5.76 14.77 9.73
N PRO A 57 5.11 15.72 9.04
CA PRO A 57 3.85 15.44 8.37
C PRO A 57 4.01 14.27 7.39
N LEU A 58 3.00 13.41 7.32
CA LEU A 58 2.99 12.23 6.47
C LEU A 58 1.89 12.34 5.43
N ILE A 59 2.27 12.24 4.16
CA ILE A 59 1.36 12.11 3.03
C ILE A 59 1.38 10.65 2.59
N THR A 60 0.22 10.02 2.54
CA THR A 60 0.05 8.63 2.07
C THR A 60 -0.91 8.59 0.90
N LEU A 61 -0.42 8.23 -0.29
CA LEU A 61 -1.26 7.93 -1.43
C LEU A 61 -1.71 6.46 -1.34
N GLN A 62 -3.00 6.23 -1.20
CA GLN A 62 -3.59 4.89 -1.17
C GLN A 62 -4.15 4.57 -2.55
N LEU A 63 -3.73 3.44 -3.10
CA LEU A 63 -4.19 2.98 -4.40
C LEU A 63 -4.26 1.46 -4.54
N PRO A 64 -5.21 0.93 -5.33
CA PRO A 64 -5.20 -0.46 -5.76
C PRO A 64 -3.98 -0.79 -6.64
N VAL A 65 -3.55 -2.05 -6.59
CA VAL A 65 -2.41 -2.58 -7.34
C VAL A 65 -2.55 -2.43 -8.85
N GLU A 66 -3.77 -2.53 -9.38
CA GLU A 66 -4.06 -2.36 -10.80
C GLU A 66 -3.69 -0.94 -11.26
N MET A 67 -4.02 0.06 -10.43
CA MET A 67 -3.67 1.46 -10.71
C MET A 67 -2.16 1.69 -10.54
N ALA A 68 -1.53 1.08 -9.53
CA ALA A 68 -0.08 1.16 -9.32
C ALA A 68 0.70 0.67 -10.55
N ALA A 69 0.20 -0.41 -11.17
CA ALA A 69 0.87 -1.06 -12.28
C ALA A 69 0.63 -0.37 -13.63
N THR A 70 -0.47 0.36 -13.79
CA THR A 70 -0.93 0.86 -15.11
C THR A 70 -0.94 2.38 -15.25
N GLN A 71 -1.01 3.15 -14.16
CA GLN A 71 -1.10 4.61 -14.21
C GLN A 71 0.21 5.25 -13.76
N HIS A 72 0.98 5.75 -14.74
CA HIS A 72 2.25 6.43 -14.49
C HIS A 72 2.06 7.76 -13.73
N GLU A 73 0.93 8.41 -13.96
CA GLU A 73 0.52 9.70 -13.39
C GLU A 73 0.52 9.66 -11.86
N VAL A 74 0.17 8.51 -11.26
CA VAL A 74 0.20 8.31 -9.80
C VAL A 74 1.62 8.39 -9.26
N TRP A 75 2.60 7.86 -9.98
CA TRP A 75 4.01 7.94 -9.61
C TRP A 75 4.55 9.36 -9.82
N CYS A 76 4.17 10.02 -10.91
CA CYS A 76 4.46 11.45 -11.11
C CYS A 76 3.92 12.31 -9.95
N LEU A 77 2.70 12.02 -9.49
CA LEU A 77 2.08 12.73 -8.37
C LEU A 77 2.90 12.54 -7.08
N ALA A 78 3.29 11.30 -6.76
CA ALA A 78 4.12 11.01 -5.59
C ALA A 78 5.47 11.75 -5.64
N CYS A 79 6.13 11.76 -6.79
CA CYS A 79 7.39 12.48 -6.98
C CYS A 79 7.23 13.99 -6.81
N ARG A 80 6.21 14.60 -7.43
CA ARG A 80 5.95 16.04 -7.29
C ARG A 80 5.65 16.45 -5.85
N LEU A 81 4.86 15.66 -5.15
CA LEU A 81 4.59 15.87 -3.73
C LEU A 81 5.89 15.87 -2.91
N ALA A 82 6.79 14.92 -3.17
CA ALA A 82 8.08 14.86 -2.49
C ALA A 82 8.97 16.08 -2.82
N CYS A 83 8.89 16.62 -4.04
CA CYS A 83 9.63 17.82 -4.43
C CYS A 83 9.09 19.10 -3.78
N PHE A 84 7.77 19.27 -3.71
CA PHE A 84 7.16 20.49 -3.16
C PHE A 84 7.03 20.49 -1.63
N CYS A 85 7.03 19.31 -1.00
CA CYS A 85 6.85 19.15 0.43
C CYS A 85 8.09 18.52 1.09
N PRO A 86 9.25 19.20 1.13
CA PRO A 86 10.50 18.61 1.64
C PRO A 86 10.46 18.29 3.14
N SER A 87 9.59 18.95 3.91
CA SER A 87 9.35 18.65 5.33
C SER A 87 8.36 17.51 5.55
N ALA A 88 7.66 17.06 4.51
CA ALA A 88 6.69 15.98 4.61
C ALA A 88 7.26 14.68 4.07
N ARG A 89 7.03 13.60 4.80
CA ARG A 89 7.31 12.25 4.31
C ARG A 89 6.21 11.87 3.33
N VAL A 90 6.59 11.49 2.12
CA VAL A 90 5.64 10.98 1.11
C VAL A 90 5.75 9.46 1.05
N SER A 91 4.61 8.79 1.13
CA SER A 91 4.51 7.34 1.08
C SER A 91 3.39 6.92 0.14
N VAL A 92 3.53 5.71 -0.41
CA VAL A 92 2.54 5.10 -1.29
C VAL A 92 2.14 3.77 -0.70
N PHE A 93 0.85 3.58 -0.46
CA PHE A 93 0.26 2.34 0.03
C PHE A 93 -0.52 1.67 -1.09
N VAL A 94 -0.01 0.51 -1.54
CA VAL A 94 -0.62 -0.27 -2.61
C VAL A 94 -1.41 -1.43 -2.01
N SER A 95 -2.73 -1.46 -2.26
CA SER A 95 -3.61 -2.54 -1.81
C SER A 95 -3.81 -3.59 -2.92
N ALA A 96 -3.65 -4.86 -2.57
CA ALA A 96 -3.86 -6.00 -3.48
C ALA A 96 -5.04 -6.88 -3.04
N THR A 97 -5.96 -6.35 -2.23
CA THR A 97 -7.03 -7.10 -1.56
C THR A 97 -7.88 -7.89 -2.57
N GLU A 98 -8.15 -7.34 -3.74
CA GLU A 98 -8.97 -7.98 -4.79
C GLU A 98 -8.30 -9.19 -5.44
N LEU A 99 -6.96 -9.22 -5.48
CA LEU A 99 -6.21 -10.35 -6.04
C LEU A 99 -6.30 -11.60 -5.13
N PHE A 100 -6.42 -11.40 -3.82
CA PHE A 100 -6.45 -12.50 -2.84
C PHE A 100 -7.87 -13.01 -2.52
N THR A 101 -8.92 -12.25 -2.84
CA THR A 101 -10.32 -12.72 -2.64
C THR A 101 -10.77 -13.65 -3.77
N LYS A 102 -10.21 -13.52 -4.97
CA LYS A 102 -10.58 -14.32 -6.16
C LYS A 102 -10.12 -15.78 -6.09
N THR A 103 -9.16 -16.10 -5.23
CA THR A 103 -8.59 -17.46 -5.10
C THR A 103 -9.42 -18.40 -4.23
N LYS A 104 -10.39 -17.90 -3.44
CA LYS A 104 -11.23 -18.75 -2.57
C LYS A 104 -12.40 -19.45 -3.27
N ALA A 105 -12.68 -19.13 -4.54
CA ALA A 105 -13.85 -19.65 -5.26
C ALA A 105 -13.60 -20.92 -6.10
N LYS A 106 -12.40 -21.51 -6.08
CA LYS A 106 -12.09 -22.75 -6.82
C LYS A 106 -11.36 -23.78 -5.95
N SER A 107 -11.92 -24.08 -4.78
CA SER A 107 -11.62 -25.31 -4.05
C SER A 107 -12.92 -26.05 -3.75
N THR A 108 -13.60 -26.52 -4.80
CA THR A 108 -14.64 -27.54 -4.71
C THR A 108 -14.13 -28.84 -5.31
N THR A 109 -14.26 -29.88 -4.48
CA THR A 109 -14.27 -31.32 -4.79
C THR A 109 -12.91 -32.04 -4.76
N GLY A 110 -12.69 -32.73 -3.63
CA GLY A 110 -11.60 -33.70 -3.48
C GLY A 110 -11.48 -34.21 -2.04
N THR A 111 -12.52 -34.89 -1.54
CA THR A 111 -12.45 -35.71 -0.33
C THR A 111 -11.34 -36.75 -0.50
N ALA A 112 -10.15 -36.46 0.01
CA ALA A 112 -9.11 -37.45 0.25
C ALA A 112 -8.63 -37.26 1.69
N ALA A 113 -9.07 -38.19 2.54
CA ALA A 113 -8.69 -38.28 3.94
C ALA A 113 -7.17 -38.18 4.11
N PRO A 114 -6.66 -37.44 5.11
CA PRO A 114 -5.24 -37.44 5.42
C PRO A 114 -4.85 -38.83 5.97
N LYS A 115 -4.20 -39.66 5.13
CA LYS A 115 -3.45 -40.83 5.61
C LYS A 115 -2.40 -40.33 6.59
N ARG A 116 -2.63 -40.63 7.88
CA ARG A 116 -1.67 -40.52 8.98
C ARG A 116 -0.30 -41.01 8.52
N ARG A 117 0.67 -40.11 8.42
CA ARG A 117 2.09 -40.49 8.37
C ARG A 117 2.50 -40.95 9.78
N PRO A 118 3.14 -42.11 9.93
CA PRO A 118 3.69 -42.52 11.20
C PRO A 118 4.82 -41.57 11.62
N SER A 119 4.79 -41.22 12.89
CA SER A 119 5.77 -40.46 13.65
C SER A 119 7.17 -41.02 13.47
N ARG A 120 8.10 -40.17 13.00
CA ARG A 120 9.53 -40.47 12.94
C ARG A 120 10.12 -40.29 14.35
N PRO A 121 10.81 -41.30 14.92
CA PRO A 121 11.34 -41.19 16.27
C PRO A 121 12.52 -40.21 16.32
N ALA A 122 12.62 -39.55 17.47
CA ALA A 122 13.68 -38.64 17.85
C ALA A 122 15.04 -39.36 17.80
N ARG A 123 16.02 -38.76 17.11
CA ARG A 123 17.41 -39.14 17.25
C ARG A 123 18.14 -38.03 18.02
N SER A 124 18.20 -38.22 19.33
CA SER A 124 19.16 -37.57 20.20
C SER A 124 20.55 -38.13 19.91
N SER A 125 21.52 -37.28 19.59
CA SER A 125 22.96 -37.53 19.76
C SER A 125 23.62 -36.15 19.73
N HIS A 126 23.81 -35.50 20.89
CA HIS A 126 25.04 -35.53 21.70
C HIS A 126 26.29 -34.97 21.00
N SER A 127 26.91 -34.05 21.75
CA SER A 127 28.34 -33.77 21.82
C SER A 127 28.90 -32.86 20.72
N ASN A 128 29.16 -31.57 21.02
CA ASN A 128 30.32 -31.04 21.76
C ASN A 128 31.31 -30.46 20.74
N ARG A 129 31.75 -29.21 20.96
CA ARG A 129 33.17 -28.79 21.05
C ARG A 129 33.35 -27.32 20.65
N GLN A 130 33.70 -26.56 21.68
CA GLN A 130 34.49 -25.32 21.71
C GLN A 130 35.34 -25.01 20.46
N ARG A 131 35.40 -23.73 20.10
CA ARG A 131 36.63 -22.94 19.83
C ARG A 131 36.23 -21.46 19.73
N LYS A 132 36.50 -20.66 20.76
CA LYS A 132 37.73 -19.87 21.04
C LYS A 132 37.91 -18.65 20.12
N ALA A 133 37.92 -17.51 20.79
CA ALA A 133 38.34 -16.16 20.43
C ALA A 133 39.41 -16.02 19.33
N ALA A 134 39.26 -14.95 18.54
CA ALA A 134 40.29 -13.96 18.30
C ALA A 134 39.62 -12.58 18.21
#